data_AF-A0A958B0L7-F1
#
_entry.id   AF-A0A958B0L7-F1
#
_cell.length_a   1.000
_cell.length_b   1.000
_cell.length_c   1.000
_cell.angle_alpha   90.00
_cell.angle_beta   90.00
_cell.angle_gamma   90.00
#
_symmetry.space_group_name_H-M   'P 1'
#
loop_
_entity.id
_entity.type
_entity.pdbx_description
1 polymer ?
#
loop_
_entity_poly.entity_id
_entity_poly.type
_entity_poly.pdbx_seq_one_letter_code
_entity_poly.pdbx_strand_id
1 'polypeptide(L)'
;MATKQLVTPDRSGYLAVEDGERRVYWEYFGHGDREVVVMLNGVAMSTRGWYRNLPELQPDYDVLLYDYLGQGRSSQEDEPYFIDHFAGYLVQIMDELGIERVHPVGVSYGGFIAAELGRLFGDRLHTLTLSGILLTCEVQFQMYQDLSLTFYTSPDPAF
;
A
#
# COMPACT_ATOMS: atom_id res chain seq x y z
N MET A 1 -26.41 14.63 13.33
CA MET A 1 -25.67 14.00 12.21
C MET A 1 -24.28 14.60 12.22
N ALA A 2 -23.24 13.82 12.55
CA ALA A 2 -21.87 14.32 12.50
C ALA A 2 -21.46 14.50 11.04
N THR A 3 -21.04 15.71 10.68
CA THR A 3 -20.47 16.03 9.37
C THR A 3 -19.30 15.08 9.14
N LYS A 4 -19.36 14.22 8.11
CA LYS A 4 -18.21 13.41 7.69
C LYS A 4 -17.09 14.39 7.36
N GLN A 5 -16.08 14.47 8.24
CA GLN A 5 -14.90 15.26 7.99
C GLN A 5 -14.22 14.69 6.74
N LEU A 6 -14.03 15.53 5.73
CA LEU A 6 -13.30 15.11 4.53
C LEU A 6 -11.84 14.89 4.95
N VAL A 7 -11.39 13.64 4.89
CA VAL A 7 -9.99 13.29 5.06
C VAL A 7 -9.30 13.56 3.72
N THR A 8 -8.32 14.47 3.75
CA THR A 8 -7.54 14.89 2.59
C THR A 8 -6.07 14.71 2.92
N PRO A 9 -5.27 14.07 2.05
CA PRO A 9 -3.83 13.97 2.28
C PRO A 9 -3.15 15.32 2.10
N ASP A 10 -2.08 15.57 2.85
CA ASP A 10 -1.25 16.77 2.71
C ASP A 10 -0.55 16.79 1.35
N ARG A 11 -0.13 15.60 0.88
CA ARG A 11 0.43 15.40 -0.45
C ARG A 11 -0.12 14.10 -1.04
N SER A 12 -0.33 14.08 -2.35
CA SER A 12 -0.63 12.84 -3.06
C SER A 12 -0.05 12.91 -4.47
N GLY A 13 0.16 11.77 -5.09
CA GLY A 13 0.78 11.70 -6.41
C GLY A 13 0.69 10.33 -7.03
N TYR A 14 1.38 10.19 -8.15
CA TYR A 14 1.51 8.94 -8.87
C TYR A 14 2.99 8.69 -9.15
N LEU A 15 3.46 7.50 -8.77
CA LEU A 15 4.73 6.96 -9.26
C LEU A 15 4.47 6.34 -10.64
N ALA A 16 5.27 6.73 -11.64
CA ALA A 16 5.29 6.05 -12.93
C ALA A 16 6.14 4.78 -12.84
N VAL A 17 5.62 3.64 -13.29
CA VAL A 17 6.30 2.34 -13.24
C VAL A 17 6.31 1.71 -14.63
N GLU A 18 7.23 0.75 -14.84
CA GLU A 18 7.34 -0.01 -16.09
C GLU A 18 7.44 0.90 -17.32
N ASP A 19 8.49 1.72 -17.35
CA ASP A 19 8.76 2.72 -18.39
C ASP A 19 7.62 3.74 -18.62
N GLY A 20 6.74 3.89 -17.63
CA GLY A 20 5.64 4.85 -17.62
C GLY A 20 4.33 4.31 -18.19
N GLU A 21 4.25 3.01 -18.48
CA GLU A 21 3.01 2.37 -18.96
C GLU A 21 1.93 2.33 -17.86
N ARG A 22 2.35 2.18 -16.60
CA ARG A 22 1.46 2.06 -15.45
C ARG A 22 1.79 3.09 -14.36
N ARG A 23 0.81 3.36 -13.50
CA ARG A 23 0.97 4.31 -12.40
C ARG A 23 0.46 3.79 -11.07
N VAL A 24 1.21 4.08 -10.01
CA VAL A 24 0.92 3.70 -8.63
C VAL A 24 0.55 4.96 -7.84
N TYR A 25 -0.68 5.03 -7.36
CA TYR A 25 -1.17 6.15 -6.57
C TYR A 25 -0.70 6.09 -5.12
N TRP A 26 -0.30 7.22 -4.56
CA TRP A 26 0.09 7.33 -3.16
C TRP A 26 -0.47 8.59 -2.49
N GLU A 27 -0.60 8.52 -1.18
CA GLU A 27 -1.05 9.58 -0.28
C GLU A 27 -0.09 9.70 0.90
N TYR A 28 0.23 10.93 1.28
CA TYR A 28 1.07 11.25 2.42
C TYR A 28 0.33 12.21 3.36
N PHE A 29 0.28 11.84 4.63
CA PHE A 29 -0.30 12.61 5.72
C PHE A 29 0.81 12.96 6.70
N GLY A 30 1.14 14.25 6.83
CA GLY A 30 2.29 14.73 7.57
C GLY A 30 3.16 15.70 6.78
N HIS A 31 4.22 16.19 7.44
CA HIS A 31 5.03 17.31 6.94
C HIS A 31 6.52 16.96 6.76
N GLY A 32 6.89 15.70 6.98
CA GLY A 32 8.27 15.20 6.96
C GLY A 32 9.03 15.43 8.27
N ASP A 33 8.32 15.66 9.38
CA ASP A 33 8.91 15.97 10.69
C ASP A 33 8.94 14.79 11.66
N ARG A 34 8.33 13.66 11.29
CA ARG A 34 8.23 12.44 12.09
C ARG A 34 8.72 11.21 11.31
N GLU A 35 8.99 10.13 12.03
CA GLU A 35 9.18 8.81 11.40
C GLU A 35 7.90 8.41 10.65
N VAL A 36 8.07 7.65 9.57
CA VAL A 36 6.96 7.34 8.65
C VAL A 36 6.45 5.92 8.89
N VAL A 37 5.15 5.78 9.12
CA VAL A 37 4.43 4.50 9.09
C VAL A 37 3.83 4.29 7.70
N VAL A 38 4.01 3.08 7.15
CA VAL A 38 3.37 2.68 5.89
C VAL A 38 2.34 1.62 6.16
N MET A 39 1.07 1.90 5.85
CA MET A 39 -0.01 0.93 5.98
C MET A 39 -0.23 0.19 4.65
N LEU A 40 0.01 -1.11 4.65
CA LEU A 40 0.00 -1.95 3.46
C LEU A 40 -1.34 -2.67 3.31
N ASN A 41 -2.04 -2.38 2.21
CA ASN A 41 -3.41 -2.81 1.90
C ASN A 41 -3.61 -4.32 1.92
N GLY A 42 -4.80 -4.75 2.32
CA GLY A 42 -5.33 -6.08 2.01
C GLY A 42 -5.74 -6.20 0.53
N VAL A 43 -6.15 -7.40 0.12
CA VAL A 43 -6.48 -7.74 -1.28
C VAL A 43 -7.63 -6.92 -1.88
N ALA A 44 -8.60 -6.52 -1.07
CA ALA A 44 -9.78 -5.74 -1.49
C ALA A 44 -9.81 -4.38 -0.80
N MET A 45 -8.63 -3.77 -0.63
CA MET A 45 -8.46 -2.47 0.02
C MET A 45 -7.85 -1.43 -0.92
N SER A 46 -8.02 -0.17 -0.52
CA SER A 46 -7.33 1.00 -1.09
C SER A 46 -6.83 1.86 0.07
N THR A 47 -6.09 2.93 -0.22
CA THR A 47 -5.64 3.94 0.77
C THR A 47 -6.78 4.37 1.71
N ARG A 48 -7.99 4.54 1.17
CA ARG A 48 -9.19 4.93 1.91
C ARG A 48 -9.57 3.98 3.05
N GLY A 49 -9.18 2.70 2.96
CA GLY A 49 -9.40 1.71 4.01
C GLY A 49 -8.72 2.07 5.34
N TRP A 50 -7.66 2.89 5.28
CA TRP A 50 -6.86 3.29 6.45
C TRP A 50 -7.28 4.62 7.07
N TYR A 51 -8.24 5.35 6.48
CA TYR A 51 -8.58 6.70 6.93
C TYR A 51 -9.07 6.75 8.39
N ARG A 52 -9.71 5.68 8.86
CA ARG A 52 -10.17 5.57 10.26
C ARG A 52 -9.02 5.39 11.26
N ASN A 53 -7.84 4.98 10.80
CA ASN A 53 -6.65 4.77 11.61
C ASN A 53 -5.81 6.05 11.71
N LEU A 54 -5.92 6.97 10.75
CA LEU A 54 -5.13 8.19 10.69
C LEU A 54 -5.16 9.05 11.97
N PRO A 55 -6.31 9.24 12.67
CA PRO A 55 -6.33 10.04 13.90
C PRO A 55 -5.47 9.47 15.04
N GLU A 56 -5.27 8.15 15.07
CA GLU A 56 -4.47 7.46 16.09
C GLU A 56 -2.98 7.40 15.71
N LEU A 57 -2.64 7.57 14.43
CA LEU A 57 -1.27 7.47 13.93
C LEU A 57 -0.58 8.85 13.79
N GLN A 58 -1.29 9.84 13.24
CA GLN A 58 -0.75 11.16 12.93
C GLN A 58 -0.17 11.98 14.11
N PRO A 59 -0.58 11.77 15.38
CA PRO A 59 0.08 12.45 16.49
C PRO A 59 1.58 12.13 16.58
N ASP A 60 1.94 10.88 16.28
CA ASP A 60 3.28 10.32 16.53
C ASP A 60 4.07 10.05 15.23
N TYR A 61 3.38 9.79 14.12
CA TYR A 61 3.99 9.42 12.84
C TYR A 61 3.44 10.22 11.67
N ASP A 62 4.28 10.42 10.67
CA ASP A 62 3.79 10.70 9.32
C ASP A 62 3.28 9.38 8.71
N VAL A 63 2.23 9.44 7.89
CA VAL A 63 1.59 8.25 7.33
C VAL A 63 1.68 8.27 5.81
N LEU A 64 2.28 7.22 5.26
CA LEU A 64 2.33 6.97 3.81
C LEU A 64 1.39 5.80 3.47
N LEU A 65 0.49 6.03 2.53
CA LEU A 65 -0.41 5.03 1.97
C LEU A 65 -0.18 4.95 0.46
N TYR A 66 -0.33 3.77 -0.14
CA TYR A 66 -0.36 3.65 -1.59
C TYR A 66 -1.29 2.52 -2.03
N ASP A 67 -1.86 2.68 -3.21
CA ASP A 67 -2.68 1.67 -3.86
C ASP A 67 -1.77 0.77 -4.70
N TYR A 68 -1.86 -0.54 -4.56
CA TYR A 68 -1.16 -1.47 -5.46
C TYR A 68 -1.74 -1.38 -6.86
N LEU A 69 -0.99 -1.83 -7.87
CA LEU A 69 -1.61 -2.04 -9.18
C LEU A 69 -2.77 -3.04 -9.02
N GLY A 70 -3.88 -2.78 -9.73
CA GLY A 70 -5.14 -3.50 -9.55
C GLY A 70 -5.98 -3.03 -8.36
N GLN A 71 -5.58 -1.97 -7.63
CA GLN A 71 -6.34 -1.42 -6.50
C GLN A 71 -6.60 0.08 -6.64
N GLY A 72 -7.74 0.52 -6.09
CA GLY A 72 -8.01 1.94 -5.83
C GLY A 72 -7.82 2.85 -7.05
N ARG A 73 -6.89 3.79 -6.97
CA ARG A 73 -6.60 4.78 -8.01
C ARG A 73 -5.40 4.43 -8.89
N SER A 74 -4.67 3.36 -8.57
CA SER A 74 -3.58 2.87 -9.40
C SER A 74 -4.10 2.26 -10.70
N SER A 75 -3.21 2.08 -11.67
CA SER A 75 -3.43 1.31 -12.90
C SER A 75 -4.02 -0.08 -12.61
N GLN A 76 -4.95 -0.57 -13.44
CA GLN A 76 -5.76 -1.79 -13.19
C GLN A 76 -5.86 -2.71 -14.41
N GLU A 77 -4.86 -2.68 -15.29
CA GLU A 77 -4.82 -3.53 -16.48
C GLU A 77 -4.79 -5.02 -16.08
N ASP A 78 -5.40 -5.89 -16.88
CA ASP A 78 -5.46 -7.32 -16.59
C ASP A 78 -4.17 -8.02 -17.02
N GLU A 79 -3.09 -7.74 -16.29
CA GLU A 79 -1.76 -8.30 -16.50
C GLU A 79 -1.22 -8.92 -15.21
N PRO A 80 -0.22 -9.83 -15.28
CA PRO A 80 0.36 -10.44 -14.10
C PRO A 80 0.96 -9.40 -13.14
N TYR A 81 0.71 -9.60 -11.86
CA TYR A 81 1.21 -8.77 -10.76
C TYR A 81 2.13 -9.57 -9.86
N PHE A 82 3.18 -8.93 -9.33
CA PHE A 82 4.20 -9.59 -8.52
C PHE A 82 4.47 -8.83 -7.21
N ILE A 83 4.62 -9.57 -6.10
CA ILE A 83 4.81 -9.01 -4.75
C ILE A 83 6.07 -8.16 -4.64
N ASP A 84 7.16 -8.63 -5.23
CA ASP A 84 8.45 -7.95 -5.24
C ASP A 84 8.38 -6.60 -5.99
N HIS A 85 7.57 -6.52 -7.04
CA HIS A 85 7.29 -5.25 -7.71
C HIS A 85 6.59 -4.27 -6.76
N PHE A 86 5.56 -4.71 -6.01
CA PHE A 86 4.87 -3.83 -5.06
C PHE A 86 5.77 -3.34 -3.92
N ALA A 87 6.69 -4.19 -3.44
CA ALA A 87 7.72 -3.78 -2.50
C ALA A 87 8.67 -2.74 -3.13
N GLY A 88 9.14 -2.98 -4.35
CA GLY A 88 10.00 -2.05 -5.09
C GLY A 88 9.33 -0.71 -5.39
N TYR A 89 8.03 -0.69 -5.68
CA TYR A 89 7.28 0.54 -5.90
C TYR A 89 7.17 1.39 -4.64
N LEU A 90 7.02 0.78 -3.46
CA LEU A 90 7.08 1.54 -2.20
C LEU A 90 8.45 2.21 -2.04
N VAL A 91 9.54 1.48 -2.30
CA VAL A 91 10.90 2.03 -2.18
C VAL A 91 11.11 3.20 -3.15
N GLN A 92 10.61 3.09 -4.39
CA GLN A 92 10.66 4.19 -5.35
C GLN A 92 9.83 5.41 -4.89
N ILE A 93 8.62 5.19 -4.33
CA ILE A 93 7.84 6.28 -3.72
C ILE A 93 8.62 6.92 -2.57
N MET A 94 9.23 6.12 -1.70
CA MET A 94 10.06 6.62 -0.60
C MET A 94 11.21 7.48 -1.13
N ASP A 95 11.87 7.06 -2.21
CA ASP A 95 12.97 7.81 -2.83
C ASP A 95 12.47 9.17 -3.40
N GLU A 96 11.32 9.20 -4.09
CA GLU A 96 10.71 10.44 -4.58
C GLU A 96 10.30 11.40 -3.46
N LEU A 97 9.90 10.86 -2.31
CA LEU A 97 9.48 11.63 -1.14
C LEU A 97 10.65 12.02 -0.22
N GLY A 98 11.85 11.48 -0.45
CA GLY A 98 13.03 11.70 0.40
C GLY A 98 12.98 10.96 1.74
N ILE A 99 12.28 9.82 1.80
CA ILE A 99 12.10 9.00 3.00
C ILE A 99 13.16 7.89 3.04
N GLU A 100 14.06 7.95 4.03
CA GLU A 100 15.14 6.96 4.14
C GLU A 100 14.61 5.62 4.67
N ARG A 101 13.80 5.64 5.74
CA ARG A 101 13.29 4.44 6.41
C ARG A 101 11.85 4.59 6.85
N VAL A 102 11.16 3.46 6.98
CA VAL A 102 9.74 3.37 7.35
C VAL A 102 9.43 2.27 8.35
N HIS A 103 8.27 2.35 8.99
CA HIS A 103 7.62 1.28 9.76
C HIS A 103 6.47 0.66 8.94
N PRO A 104 6.71 -0.39 8.15
CA PRO A 104 5.67 -1.09 7.41
C PRO A 104 4.76 -1.90 8.35
N VAL A 105 3.45 -1.75 8.14
CA VAL A 105 2.39 -2.51 8.79
C VAL A 105 1.57 -3.22 7.72
N GLY A 106 1.83 -4.52 7.55
CA GLY A 106 1.17 -5.39 6.58
C GLY A 106 -0.02 -6.15 7.16
N VAL A 107 -1.19 -5.99 6.53
CA VAL A 107 -2.39 -6.78 6.85
C VAL A 107 -2.76 -7.71 5.71
N SER A 108 -2.91 -9.00 6.00
CA SER A 108 -3.34 -10.03 5.04
C SER A 108 -2.44 -10.01 3.79
N TYR A 109 -2.98 -9.61 2.64
CA TYR A 109 -2.24 -9.43 1.40
C TYR A 109 -1.01 -8.51 1.55
N GLY A 110 -1.17 -7.37 2.23
CA GLY A 110 -0.09 -6.43 2.51
C GLY A 110 0.98 -7.00 3.45
N GLY A 111 0.67 -8.08 4.17
CA GLY A 111 1.66 -8.85 4.94
C GLY A 111 2.70 -9.52 4.03
N PHE A 112 2.31 -9.99 2.83
CA PHE A 112 3.24 -10.65 1.91
C PHE A 112 4.21 -9.61 1.35
N ILE A 113 3.70 -8.43 1.00
CA ILE A 113 4.48 -7.28 0.56
C ILE A 113 5.43 -6.80 1.66
N ALA A 114 4.95 -6.72 2.91
CA ALA A 114 5.76 -6.36 4.06
C ALA A 114 6.91 -7.36 4.29
N ALA A 115 6.63 -8.67 4.20
CA ALA A 115 7.65 -9.70 4.31
C ALA A 115 8.69 -9.60 3.19
N GLU A 116 8.24 -9.31 1.96
CA GLU A 116 9.15 -9.13 0.82
C GLU A 116 9.98 -7.86 0.92
N LEU A 117 9.42 -6.77 1.43
CA LEU A 117 10.17 -5.55 1.80
C LEU A 117 11.29 -5.88 2.79
N GLY A 118 11.00 -6.67 3.83
CA GLY A 118 12.02 -7.11 4.77
C GLY A 118 13.11 -7.97 4.13
N ARG A 119 12.75 -8.80 3.14
CA ARG A 119 13.69 -9.67 2.42
C ARG A 119 14.59 -8.91 1.46
N LEU A 120 14.05 -7.95 0.72
CA LEU A 120 14.74 -7.24 -0.36
C LEU A 120 15.38 -5.92 0.07
N PHE A 121 14.75 -5.21 1.01
CA PHE A 121 15.05 -3.81 1.36
C PHE A 121 15.08 -3.61 2.88
N GLY A 122 15.61 -4.57 3.62
CA GLY A 122 15.60 -4.54 5.10
C GLY A 122 16.33 -3.35 5.72
N ASP A 123 17.27 -2.74 5.01
CA ASP A 123 17.96 -1.50 5.39
C ASP A 123 17.07 -0.25 5.32
N ARG A 124 15.96 -0.32 4.58
CA ARG A 124 14.93 0.72 4.46
C ARG A 124 13.86 0.65 5.55
N LEU A 125 14.00 -0.25 6.53
CA LEU A 125 12.99 -0.48 7.57
C LEU A 125 13.52 -0.10 8.96
N HIS A 126 12.70 0.58 9.76
CA HIS A 126 12.93 0.72 11.20
C HIS A 126 12.42 -0.51 11.96
N THR A 127 11.24 -1.01 11.58
CA THR A 127 10.60 -2.22 12.14
C THR A 127 9.85 -2.96 11.04
N LEU A 128 9.22 -4.10 11.36
CA LEU A 128 8.32 -4.80 10.44
C LEU A 128 7.15 -5.41 11.23
N THR A 129 5.92 -5.02 10.91
CA THR A 129 4.70 -5.56 11.55
C THR A 129 3.90 -6.38 10.54
N LEU A 130 3.59 -7.62 10.90
CA LEU A 130 2.81 -8.56 10.09
C LEU A 130 1.54 -8.96 10.84
N SER A 131 0.37 -8.85 10.20
CA SER A 131 -0.92 -9.15 10.81
C SER A 131 -1.83 -9.91 9.84
N GLY A 132 -2.44 -11.00 10.32
CA GLY A 132 -3.40 -11.78 9.53
C GLY A 132 -2.82 -12.44 8.27
N ILE A 133 -1.55 -12.85 8.31
CA ILE A 133 -0.82 -13.50 7.21
C ILE A 133 -0.37 -14.92 7.59
N LEU A 134 -0.31 -15.80 6.58
CA LEU A 134 0.41 -17.07 6.62
C LEU A 134 1.62 -17.00 5.69
N LEU A 135 2.83 -17.17 6.23
CA LEU A 135 4.04 -17.33 5.41
C LEU A 135 4.22 -18.81 5.07
N THR A 136 4.22 -19.14 3.78
CA THR A 136 4.38 -20.50 3.27
C THR A 136 5.29 -20.53 2.05
N CYS A 137 5.93 -21.66 1.79
CA CYS A 137 6.68 -21.92 0.56
C CYS A 137 5.77 -22.29 -0.64
N GLU A 138 4.47 -22.49 -0.41
CA GLU A 138 3.49 -22.84 -1.45
C GLU A 138 2.91 -21.60 -2.13
N VAL A 139 2.71 -21.67 -3.45
CA VAL A 139 2.20 -20.56 -4.28
C VAL A 139 0.68 -20.41 -4.08
N GLN A 140 0.26 -19.77 -2.98
CA GLN A 140 -1.13 -19.33 -2.74
C GLN A 140 -1.41 -17.91 -3.27
N PHE A 141 -0.39 -17.26 -3.85
CA PHE A 141 -0.42 -15.82 -4.15
C PHE A 141 -1.37 -15.44 -5.30
N GLN A 142 -1.40 -16.23 -6.38
CA GLN A 142 -2.23 -15.96 -7.55
C GLN A 142 -3.73 -15.85 -7.20
N MET A 143 -4.21 -16.69 -6.27
CA MET A 143 -5.60 -16.71 -5.82
C MET A 143 -6.03 -15.37 -5.21
N TYR A 144 -5.19 -14.74 -4.39
CA TYR A 144 -5.53 -13.44 -3.80
C TYR A 144 -5.60 -12.37 -4.90
N GLN A 145 -4.69 -12.37 -5.87
CA GLN A 145 -4.73 -11.37 -6.93
C GLN A 145 -6.01 -11.45 -7.77
N ASP A 146 -6.42 -12.66 -8.16
CA ASP A 146 -7.64 -12.87 -8.94
C ASP A 146 -8.88 -12.35 -8.18
N LEU A 147 -8.90 -12.52 -6.85
CA LEU A 147 -9.93 -11.95 -5.98
C LEU A 147 -9.91 -10.41 -5.99
N SER A 148 -8.73 -9.78 -5.92
CA SER A 148 -8.60 -8.30 -5.99
C SER A 148 -9.22 -7.75 -7.27
N LEU A 149 -8.83 -8.29 -8.42
CA LEU A 149 -9.33 -7.81 -9.73
C LEU A 149 -10.85 -7.94 -9.81
N THR A 150 -11.41 -9.04 -9.29
CA THR A 150 -12.86 -9.23 -9.22
C THR A 150 -13.55 -8.10 -8.47
N PHE A 151 -13.01 -7.61 -7.35
CA PHE A 151 -13.63 -6.50 -6.60
C PHE A 151 -13.57 -5.14 -7.32
N TYR A 152 -12.54 -4.88 -8.13
CA TYR A 152 -12.33 -3.56 -8.71
C TYR A 152 -12.83 -3.40 -10.14
N THR A 153 -12.91 -4.49 -10.90
CA THR A 153 -13.27 -4.45 -12.32
C THR A 153 -14.59 -5.15 -12.65
N SER A 154 -15.21 -5.86 -11.69
CA SER A 154 -16.48 -6.55 -11.91
C SER A 154 -17.63 -5.58 -12.21
N PRO A 155 -18.45 -5.84 -13.24
CA PRO A 155 -19.69 -5.11 -13.49
C PRO A 155 -20.87 -5.61 -12.62
N ASP A 156 -20.70 -6.70 -11.86
CA ASP A 156 -21.73 -7.25 -10.97
C ASP A 156 -21.78 -6.47 -9.65
N PRO A 157 -22.91 -5.81 -9.30
CA PRO A 157 -23.04 -5.04 -8.06
C PRO A 157 -23.02 -5.89 -6.78
N ALA A 158 -23.00 -7.23 -6.90
CA ALA A 158 -22.77 -8.13 -5.77
C ALA A 158 -21.30 -8.17 -5.29
N PHE A 159 -20.38 -7.56 -6.04
CA PHE A 159 -18.96 -7.44 -5.72
C PHE A 159 -18.43 -6.02 -5.89
#